data_AF-A0A292PKK9-F1
#
_entry.id   AF-A0A292PKK9-F1
#
_cell.length_a   1.000
_cell.length_b   1.000
_cell.length_c   1.000
_cell.angle_alpha   90.00
_cell.angle_beta   90.00
_cell.angle_gamma   90.00
#
_symmetry.space_group_name_H-M   'P 1'
#
loop_
_entity.id
_entity.type
_entity.pdbx_description
1 polymer ?
#
loop_
_entity_poly.entity_id
_entity_poly.type
_entity_poly.pdbx_seq_one_letter_code
_entity_poly.pdbx_strand_id
1 'polypeptide(L)'
;MTRTVIGEKEFFKGITQIQFEGLESDNPLAFRWYDPNKVVAGKTMKEHFKFACAYWHSFNGNGSDPFGGATHVFPWDEKKDAVERARDKMDAAFEFITKMQLPYYCFHDVDIVDYGDDIAENERRLQALVEYAKEKQASSGVKLLWGTANLFSHKRYMNGASTNPDFHVLAHGAAQVKAALDATIALGGENYV
;
A
#
# COMPACT_ATOMS: atom_id res chain seq x y z
N MET A 1 -8.64 -4.52 -18.21
CA MET A 1 -9.28 -3.80 -17.09
C MET A 1 -8.82 -4.43 -15.78
N THR A 2 -8.70 -3.64 -14.71
CA THR A 2 -8.34 -4.18 -13.38
C THR A 2 -9.52 -5.01 -12.87
N ARG A 3 -9.30 -6.30 -12.59
CA ARG A 3 -10.37 -7.18 -12.08
C ARG A 3 -10.58 -6.87 -10.61
N THR A 4 -11.84 -6.70 -10.19
CA THR A 4 -12.15 -6.61 -8.76
C THR A 4 -11.74 -7.91 -8.08
N VAL A 5 -10.85 -7.81 -7.10
CA VAL A 5 -10.41 -8.95 -6.28
C VAL A 5 -10.92 -8.71 -4.87
N ILE A 6 -11.64 -9.69 -4.36
CA ILE A 6 -12.09 -9.75 -2.98
C ILE A 6 -11.25 -10.84 -2.30
N GLY A 7 -10.78 -10.58 -1.09
CA GLY A 7 -10.07 -11.56 -0.28
C GLY A 7 -10.97 -12.67 0.25
N GLU A 8 -10.58 -13.29 1.37
CA GLU A 8 -11.46 -14.25 2.06
C GLU A 8 -12.71 -13.56 2.65
N LYS A 9 -12.60 -12.26 2.91
CA LYS A 9 -13.63 -11.39 3.47
C LYS A 9 -13.80 -10.16 2.58
N GLU A 10 -15.05 -9.76 2.34
CA GLU A 10 -15.35 -8.45 1.76
C GLU A 10 -15.36 -7.38 2.87
N PHE A 11 -14.48 -6.41 2.77
CA PHE A 11 -14.31 -5.32 3.73
C PHE A 11 -15.19 -4.10 3.40
N PHE A 12 -15.38 -3.77 2.12
CA PHE A 12 -16.17 -2.62 1.67
C PHE A 12 -17.54 -3.08 1.12
N LYS A 13 -18.34 -3.68 2.00
CA LYS A 13 -19.64 -4.25 1.65
C LYS A 13 -20.58 -3.21 1.02
N GLY A 14 -21.27 -3.62 -0.03
CA GLY A 14 -22.23 -2.77 -0.75
C GLY A 14 -21.57 -1.74 -1.69
N ILE A 15 -20.24 -1.65 -1.71
CA ILE A 15 -19.51 -0.82 -2.67
C ILE A 15 -19.09 -1.71 -3.84
N THR A 16 -19.64 -1.45 -5.03
CA THR A 16 -19.19 -2.09 -6.26
C THR A 16 -18.00 -1.33 -6.86
N GLN A 17 -17.40 -1.84 -7.94
CA GLN A 17 -16.39 -1.07 -8.66
C GLN A 17 -16.96 0.27 -9.16
N ILE A 18 -16.29 1.36 -8.82
CA ILE A 18 -16.71 2.74 -9.10
C ILE A 18 -16.61 2.99 -10.60
N GLN A 19 -17.72 3.36 -11.23
CA GLN A 19 -17.79 3.57 -12.68
C GLN A 19 -17.70 5.05 -13.06
N PHE A 20 -17.40 5.31 -14.33
CA PHE A 20 -17.55 6.64 -14.91
C PHE A 20 -19.01 6.87 -15.33
N GLU A 21 -19.63 7.94 -14.83
CA GLU A 21 -21.02 8.30 -15.16
C GLU A 21 -21.15 9.70 -15.80
N GLY A 22 -20.06 10.48 -15.84
CA GLY A 22 -20.04 11.81 -16.47
C GLY A 22 -20.52 12.95 -15.56
N LEU A 23 -20.55 14.15 -16.12
CA LEU A 23 -20.70 15.40 -15.37
C LEU A 23 -22.09 15.62 -14.77
N GLU A 24 -23.11 15.03 -15.37
CA GLU A 24 -24.50 15.16 -14.94
C GLU A 24 -24.86 14.18 -13.81
N SER A 25 -23.96 13.26 -13.44
CA SER A 25 -24.22 12.29 -12.38
C SER A 25 -24.26 12.98 -11.02
N ASP A 26 -25.32 12.67 -10.25
CA ASP A 26 -25.46 13.01 -8.83
C ASP A 26 -24.95 11.91 -7.90
N ASN A 27 -24.58 10.74 -8.45
CA ASN A 27 -24.04 9.62 -7.70
C ASN A 27 -22.68 10.00 -7.07
N PRO A 28 -22.55 9.99 -5.72
CA PRO A 28 -21.29 10.32 -5.06
C PRO A 28 -20.23 9.20 -5.22
N LEU A 29 -20.64 8.00 -5.64
CA LEU A 29 -19.81 6.82 -5.85
C LEU A 29 -19.60 6.52 -7.34
N ALA A 30 -19.43 7.59 -8.13
CA ALA A 30 -19.09 7.52 -9.54
C ALA A 30 -18.06 8.58 -9.91
N PHE A 31 -17.19 8.26 -10.87
CA PHE A 31 -16.31 9.24 -11.47
C PHE A 31 -17.10 10.15 -12.42
N ARG A 32 -16.99 11.46 -12.22
CA ARG A 32 -17.57 12.47 -13.13
C ARG A 32 -16.62 12.89 -14.25
N TRP A 33 -15.31 12.81 -13.98
CA TRP A 33 -14.26 13.29 -14.89
C TRP A 33 -13.32 12.20 -15.38
N TYR A 34 -13.11 11.17 -14.57
CA TYR A 34 -12.14 10.12 -14.86
C TYR A 34 -12.82 8.96 -15.58
N ASP A 35 -12.68 8.93 -16.91
CA ASP A 35 -12.91 7.73 -17.71
C ASP A 35 -11.55 7.11 -18.04
N PRO A 36 -11.22 5.93 -17.46
CA PRO A 36 -9.90 5.32 -17.63
C PRO A 36 -9.57 4.99 -19.09
N ASN A 37 -10.57 4.78 -19.96
CA ASN A 37 -10.37 4.41 -21.37
C ASN A 37 -10.41 5.62 -22.31
N LYS A 38 -10.81 6.80 -21.85
CA LYS A 38 -10.86 8.00 -22.68
C LYS A 38 -9.47 8.35 -23.19
N VAL A 39 -9.33 8.41 -24.51
CA VAL A 39 -8.08 8.79 -25.16
C VAL A 39 -7.96 10.31 -25.19
N VAL A 40 -6.85 10.82 -24.66
CA VAL A 40 -6.47 12.24 -24.67
C VAL A 40 -5.07 12.32 -25.26
N ALA A 41 -4.89 13.06 -26.37
CA ALA A 41 -3.59 13.22 -27.02
C ALA A 41 -2.82 11.88 -27.25
N GLY A 42 -3.54 10.84 -27.69
CA GLY A 42 -2.94 9.56 -28.09
C GLY A 42 -2.68 8.55 -26.95
N LYS A 43 -2.99 8.87 -25.70
CA LYS A 43 -2.97 7.91 -24.57
C LYS A 43 -4.28 7.93 -23.82
N THR A 44 -4.65 6.82 -23.21
CA THR A 44 -5.78 6.75 -22.29
C THR A 44 -5.51 7.60 -21.04
N MET A 45 -6.56 8.10 -20.38
CA MET A 45 -6.39 8.80 -19.10
C MET A 45 -5.67 7.94 -18.07
N LYS A 46 -5.92 6.62 -18.05
CA LYS A 46 -5.20 5.68 -17.18
C LYS A 46 -3.69 5.70 -17.41
N GLU A 47 -3.24 5.77 -18.66
CA GLU A 47 -1.81 5.84 -19.02
C GLU A 47 -1.17 7.19 -18.72
N HIS A 48 -1.94 8.29 -18.79
CA HIS A 48 -1.45 9.62 -18.40
C HIS A 48 -1.28 9.76 -16.90
N PHE A 49 -2.31 9.39 -16.13
CA PHE A 49 -2.34 9.70 -14.70
C PHE A 49 -1.59 8.67 -13.86
N LYS A 50 -1.60 7.39 -14.25
CA LYS A 50 -0.98 6.28 -13.49
C LYS A 50 -1.27 6.37 -11.98
N PHE A 51 -2.52 6.63 -11.60
CA PHE A 51 -2.88 6.82 -10.19
C PHE A 51 -2.45 5.63 -9.32
N ALA A 52 -1.92 5.95 -8.14
CA ALA A 52 -1.44 4.98 -7.18
C ALA A 52 -2.10 5.19 -5.81
N CYS A 53 -2.47 4.10 -5.15
CA CYS A 53 -2.93 4.12 -3.77
C CYS A 53 -1.74 4.16 -2.80
N ALA A 54 -1.72 5.15 -1.91
CA ALA A 54 -0.77 5.23 -0.80
C ALA A 54 -1.21 4.30 0.33
N TYR A 55 -0.43 3.24 0.60
CA TYR A 55 -0.80 2.21 1.58
C TYR A 55 -0.88 2.77 3.00
N TRP A 56 0.11 3.57 3.42
CA TRP A 56 0.19 4.14 4.76
C TRP A 56 -1.05 4.96 5.14
N HIS A 57 -1.49 5.88 4.29
CA HIS A 57 -2.68 6.69 4.61
C HIS A 57 -3.98 5.90 4.52
N SER A 58 -4.09 4.99 3.55
CA SER A 58 -5.36 4.33 3.24
C SER A 58 -5.67 3.18 4.21
N PHE A 59 -4.64 2.47 4.69
CA PHE A 59 -4.82 1.22 5.46
C PHE A 59 -4.13 1.19 6.82
N ASN A 60 -3.27 2.18 7.12
CA ASN A 60 -2.57 2.28 8.41
C ASN A 60 -2.95 3.57 9.17
N GLY A 61 -3.39 4.62 8.47
CA GLY A 61 -3.80 5.90 9.05
C GLY A 61 -5.05 5.78 9.93
N ASN A 62 -4.86 5.69 11.24
CA ASN A 62 -5.93 5.45 12.20
C ASN A 62 -6.63 6.72 12.73
N GLY A 63 -6.32 7.89 12.15
CA GLY A 63 -6.92 9.17 12.52
C GLY A 63 -6.40 9.81 13.82
N SER A 64 -5.35 9.26 14.43
CA SER A 64 -4.68 9.90 15.57
C SER A 64 -3.92 11.17 15.14
N ASP A 65 -3.78 12.11 16.06
CA ASP A 65 -2.98 13.31 15.89
C ASP A 65 -2.17 13.63 17.18
N PRO A 66 -1.32 14.66 17.22
CA PRO A 66 -0.55 14.99 18.43
C PRO A 66 -1.38 15.35 19.68
N PHE A 67 -2.69 15.55 19.53
CA PHE A 67 -3.63 16.00 20.57
C PHE A 67 -4.73 14.96 20.88
N GLY A 68 -4.80 13.84 20.16
CA GLY A 68 -5.87 12.85 20.26
C GLY A 68 -5.49 11.45 19.76
N GLY A 69 -6.15 10.44 20.32
CA GLY A 69 -5.94 9.03 19.98
C GLY A 69 -6.58 8.61 18.64
N ALA A 70 -6.42 7.34 18.29
CA ALA A 70 -7.00 6.76 17.09
C ALA A 70 -8.53 6.87 17.07
N THR A 71 -9.09 7.20 15.92
CA THR A 71 -10.54 7.33 15.69
C THR A 71 -11.06 6.34 14.65
N HIS A 72 -10.20 5.82 13.78
CA HIS A 72 -10.54 4.76 12.84
C HIS A 72 -10.24 3.39 13.45
N VAL A 73 -11.24 2.52 13.50
CA VAL A 73 -11.11 1.13 13.93
C VAL A 73 -11.31 0.24 12.72
N PHE A 74 -10.22 -0.32 12.20
CA PHE A 74 -10.25 -1.04 10.94
C PHE A 74 -10.51 -2.54 11.13
N PRO A 75 -11.45 -3.14 10.37
CA PRO A 75 -11.80 -4.56 10.48
C PRO A 75 -10.71 -5.51 9.96
N TRP A 76 -9.66 -4.99 9.32
CA TRP A 76 -8.49 -5.74 8.87
C TRP A 76 -7.34 -5.71 9.90
N ASP A 77 -7.51 -4.99 11.02
CA ASP A 77 -6.48 -4.79 12.04
C ASP A 77 -6.77 -5.58 13.35
N GLU A 78 -7.45 -6.72 13.25
CA GLU A 78 -7.97 -7.47 14.41
C GLU A 78 -7.08 -8.63 14.89
N LYS A 79 -6.43 -9.34 13.96
CA LYS A 79 -5.65 -10.56 14.28
C LYS A 79 -4.40 -10.21 15.09
N LYS A 80 -4.02 -11.06 16.05
CA LYS A 80 -2.82 -10.82 16.89
C LYS A 80 -1.52 -11.04 16.13
N ASP A 81 -1.45 -12.09 15.32
CA ASP A 81 -0.27 -12.37 14.51
C ASP A 81 -0.06 -11.27 13.46
N ALA A 82 1.18 -10.79 13.36
CA ALA A 82 1.51 -9.66 12.49
C ALA A 82 1.34 -9.99 11.00
N VAL A 83 1.67 -11.23 10.59
CA VAL A 83 1.58 -11.67 9.20
C VAL A 83 0.13 -11.93 8.82
N GLU A 84 -0.65 -12.58 9.69
CA GLU A 84 -2.07 -12.81 9.41
C GLU A 84 -2.87 -11.50 9.35
N ARG A 85 -2.61 -10.55 10.26
CA ARG A 85 -3.22 -9.21 10.23
C ARG A 85 -2.82 -8.43 8.97
N ALA A 86 -1.55 -8.52 8.59
CA ALA A 86 -1.06 -7.91 7.35
C ALA A 86 -1.71 -8.50 6.09
N ARG A 87 -2.01 -9.81 6.07
CA ARG A 87 -2.78 -10.44 4.97
C ARG A 87 -4.19 -9.90 4.88
N ASP A 88 -4.89 -9.76 6.01
CA ASP A 88 -6.23 -9.14 6.04
C ASP A 88 -6.18 -7.68 5.54
N LYS A 89 -5.14 -6.93 5.93
CA LYS A 89 -4.92 -5.56 5.45
C LYS A 89 -4.67 -5.52 3.94
N MET A 90 -3.91 -6.47 3.40
CA MET A 90 -3.66 -6.57 1.96
C MET A 90 -4.90 -6.98 1.17
N ASP A 91 -5.77 -7.83 1.75
CA ASP A 91 -7.07 -8.15 1.19
C ASP A 91 -7.95 -6.91 1.06
N ALA A 92 -8.08 -6.14 2.15
CA ALA A 92 -8.79 -4.86 2.13
C ALA A 92 -8.17 -3.88 1.12
N ALA A 93 -6.84 -3.84 1.05
CA ALA A 93 -6.14 -2.93 0.14
C ALA A 93 -6.43 -3.24 -1.33
N PHE A 94 -6.27 -4.49 -1.76
CA PHE A 94 -6.53 -4.86 -3.14
C PHE A 94 -8.02 -4.82 -3.49
N GLU A 95 -8.92 -5.06 -2.54
CA GLU A 95 -10.35 -4.82 -2.74
C GLU A 95 -10.61 -3.34 -3.04
N PHE A 96 -10.10 -2.43 -2.21
CA PHE A 96 -10.26 -0.98 -2.41
C PHE A 96 -9.65 -0.51 -3.74
N ILE A 97 -8.38 -0.86 -3.98
CA ILE A 97 -7.63 -0.45 -5.18
C ILE A 97 -8.38 -0.88 -6.45
N THR A 98 -8.87 -2.12 -6.48
CA THR A 98 -9.55 -2.65 -7.66
C THR A 98 -10.98 -2.11 -7.81
N LYS A 99 -11.71 -1.85 -6.72
CA LYS A 99 -13.00 -1.13 -6.74
C LYS A 99 -12.83 0.31 -7.24
N MET A 100 -11.73 0.98 -6.90
CA MET A 100 -11.40 2.33 -7.36
C MET A 100 -10.74 2.37 -8.75
N GLN A 101 -10.53 1.21 -9.40
CA GLN A 101 -9.86 1.08 -10.70
C GLN A 101 -8.41 1.61 -10.74
N LEU A 102 -7.73 1.68 -9.60
CA LEU A 102 -6.37 2.21 -9.51
C LEU A 102 -5.37 1.21 -10.11
N PRO A 103 -4.51 1.62 -11.07
CA PRO A 103 -3.51 0.72 -11.64
C PRO A 103 -2.35 0.39 -10.71
N TYR A 104 -2.07 1.27 -9.74
CA TYR A 104 -0.88 1.17 -8.93
C TYR A 104 -1.14 1.28 -7.42
N TYR A 105 -0.16 0.86 -6.63
CA TYR A 105 -0.03 1.15 -5.20
C TYR A 105 1.42 1.46 -4.85
N CYS A 106 1.61 2.06 -3.68
CA CYS A 106 2.91 2.40 -3.10
C CYS A 106 2.94 2.04 -1.62
N PHE A 107 4.07 1.60 -1.09
CA PHE A 107 4.21 1.27 0.33
C PHE A 107 5.59 1.61 0.90
N HIS A 108 5.64 1.93 2.19
CA HIS A 108 6.83 1.70 3.00
C HIS A 108 6.80 0.25 3.50
N ASP A 109 7.97 -0.33 3.68
CA ASP A 109 8.13 -1.70 4.16
C ASP A 109 7.34 -2.03 5.45
N VAL A 110 7.34 -1.12 6.43
CA VAL A 110 6.55 -1.26 7.67
C VAL A 110 5.04 -1.10 7.47
N ASP A 111 4.60 -0.54 6.34
CA ASP A 111 3.17 -0.36 6.09
C ASP A 111 2.50 -1.69 5.81
N ILE A 112 3.20 -2.59 5.11
CA ILE A 112 2.64 -3.88 4.69
C ILE A 112 2.76 -4.95 5.76
N VAL A 113 3.69 -4.84 6.72
CA VAL A 113 3.77 -5.73 7.89
C VAL A 113 4.53 -5.11 9.05
N ASP A 114 4.09 -5.39 10.27
CA ASP A 114 4.69 -4.83 11.48
C ASP A 114 6.06 -5.43 11.78
N TYR A 115 7.02 -4.54 12.03
CA TYR A 115 8.37 -4.89 12.45
C TYR A 115 8.49 -5.02 13.97
N GLY A 116 9.34 -5.94 14.41
CA GLY A 116 9.91 -5.98 15.75
C GLY A 116 11.35 -5.44 15.77
N ASP A 117 12.11 -5.86 16.77
CA ASP A 117 13.49 -5.44 16.98
C ASP A 117 14.54 -6.33 16.29
N ASP A 118 14.13 -7.48 15.75
CA ASP A 118 15.01 -8.43 15.06
C ASP A 118 14.94 -8.28 13.53
N ILE A 119 16.08 -7.98 12.91
CA ILE A 119 16.16 -7.74 11.46
C ILE A 119 15.79 -8.99 10.67
N ALA A 120 16.23 -10.17 11.12
CA ALA A 120 15.98 -11.41 10.40
C ALA A 120 14.49 -11.76 10.39
N GLU A 121 13.80 -11.59 11.52
CA GLU A 121 12.35 -11.76 11.61
C GLU A 121 11.59 -10.71 10.79
N ASN A 122 12.04 -9.45 10.78
CA ASN A 122 11.42 -8.40 9.95
C ASN A 122 11.52 -8.74 8.45
N GLU A 123 12.69 -9.18 7.99
CA GLU A 123 12.89 -9.62 6.60
C GLU A 123 12.02 -10.84 6.27
N ARG A 124 11.90 -11.80 7.19
CA ARG A 124 11.06 -12.99 7.04
C ARG A 124 9.57 -12.63 6.91
N ARG A 125 9.10 -11.68 7.73
CA ARG A 125 7.72 -11.15 7.66
C ARG A 125 7.48 -10.39 6.37
N LEU A 126 8.40 -9.50 6.00
CA LEU A 126 8.30 -8.75 4.74
C LEU A 126 8.22 -9.69 3.55
N GLN A 127 9.07 -10.72 3.49
CA GLN A 127 9.06 -11.70 2.41
C GLN A 127 7.73 -12.47 2.34
N ALA A 128 7.13 -12.83 3.48
CA ALA A 128 5.83 -13.48 3.50
C ALA A 128 4.73 -12.62 2.86
N LEU A 129 4.78 -11.29 3.04
CA LEU A 129 3.83 -10.36 2.43
C LEU A 129 4.19 -10.00 0.99
N VAL A 130 5.46 -10.03 0.61
CA VAL A 130 5.88 -9.94 -0.79
C VAL A 130 5.30 -11.10 -1.60
N GLU A 131 5.40 -12.34 -1.12
CA GLU A 131 4.79 -13.48 -1.83
C GLU A 131 3.27 -13.34 -1.93
N TYR A 132 2.61 -12.87 -0.86
CA TYR A 132 1.17 -12.63 -0.91
C TYR A 132 0.78 -11.50 -1.87
N ALA A 133 1.56 -10.42 -1.91
CA ALA A 133 1.35 -9.32 -2.84
C ALA A 133 1.50 -9.76 -4.29
N LYS A 134 2.44 -10.68 -4.61
CA LYS A 134 2.56 -11.25 -5.97
C LYS A 134 1.27 -11.96 -6.39
N GLU A 135 0.65 -12.75 -5.51
CA GLU A 135 -0.64 -13.41 -5.79
C GLU A 135 -1.74 -12.38 -6.08
N LYS A 136 -1.78 -11.30 -5.30
CA LYS A 136 -2.75 -10.21 -5.48
C LYS A 136 -2.51 -9.39 -6.75
N GLN A 137 -1.25 -9.09 -7.08
CA GLN A 137 -0.89 -8.43 -8.34
C GLN A 137 -1.26 -9.30 -9.55
N ALA A 138 -0.97 -10.61 -9.49
CA ALA A 138 -1.28 -11.54 -10.57
C ALA A 138 -2.81 -11.68 -10.81
N SER A 139 -3.60 -11.75 -9.74
CA SER A 139 -5.06 -11.91 -9.83
C SER A 139 -5.80 -10.63 -10.23
N SER A 140 -5.28 -9.46 -9.86
CA SER A 140 -5.95 -8.16 -10.12
C SER A 140 -5.42 -7.40 -11.35
N GLY A 141 -4.14 -7.61 -11.70
CA GLY A 141 -3.40 -6.80 -12.66
C GLY A 141 -2.92 -5.45 -12.12
N VAL A 142 -3.10 -5.18 -10.82
CA VAL A 142 -2.53 -4.02 -10.13
C VAL A 142 -1.01 -4.17 -10.05
N LYS A 143 -0.27 -3.07 -10.17
CA LYS A 143 1.21 -3.06 -10.17
C LYS A 143 1.75 -2.23 -9.02
N LEU A 144 2.99 -2.50 -8.62
CA LEU A 144 3.71 -1.65 -7.68
C LEU A 144 4.28 -0.45 -8.44
N LEU A 145 3.95 0.77 -8.05
CA LEU A 145 4.61 1.95 -8.62
C LEU A 145 5.98 2.15 -7.97
N TRP A 146 6.05 2.06 -6.65
CA TRP A 146 7.28 2.08 -5.88
C TRP A 146 7.11 1.52 -4.47
N GLY A 147 8.19 0.94 -3.95
CA GLY A 147 8.38 0.71 -2.52
C GLY A 147 9.42 1.67 -1.95
N THR A 148 9.49 1.75 -0.62
CA THR A 148 10.49 2.54 0.12
C THR A 148 10.69 1.96 1.52
N ALA A 149 11.70 2.42 2.25
CA ALA A 149 11.94 2.07 3.64
C ALA A 149 11.48 3.19 4.59
N ASN A 150 10.65 2.88 5.57
CA ASN A 150 10.33 3.83 6.65
C ASN A 150 11.49 3.90 7.65
N LEU A 151 12.36 4.87 7.46
CA LEU A 151 13.52 5.14 8.34
C LEU A 151 13.32 6.37 9.21
N PHE A 152 12.07 6.62 9.64
CA PHE A 152 11.74 7.85 10.37
C PHE A 152 10.76 7.63 11.53
N SER A 153 9.89 6.61 11.48
CA SER A 153 8.90 6.39 12.55
C SER A 153 9.49 5.76 13.81
N HIS A 154 10.41 4.80 13.68
CA HIS A 154 10.96 4.12 14.85
C HIS A 154 11.92 5.06 15.61
N LYS A 155 11.84 5.05 16.96
CA LYS A 155 12.65 5.91 17.85
C LYS A 155 14.17 5.86 17.59
N ARG A 156 14.67 4.76 17.01
CA ARG A 156 16.10 4.62 16.63
C ARG A 156 16.54 5.70 15.64
N TYR A 157 15.63 6.20 14.81
CA TYR A 157 15.91 7.21 13.78
C TYR A 157 15.70 8.66 14.27
N MET A 158 15.50 8.88 15.58
CA MET A 158 15.26 10.23 16.12
C MET A 158 16.36 11.25 15.82
N ASN A 159 17.59 10.79 15.57
CA ASN A 159 18.74 11.62 15.18
C ASN A 159 19.13 11.47 13.70
N GLY A 160 18.23 10.96 12.86
CA GLY A 160 18.47 10.67 11.45
C GLY A 160 18.66 9.18 11.15
N ALA A 161 18.68 8.82 9.86
CA ALA A 161 18.93 7.46 9.38
C ALA A 161 20.35 7.34 8.81
N SER A 162 20.54 7.64 7.52
CA SER A 162 21.88 7.74 6.91
C SER A 162 22.72 8.89 7.47
N THR A 163 22.07 9.89 8.06
CA THR A 163 22.68 11.08 8.66
C THR A 163 22.85 10.97 10.18
N ASN A 164 22.57 9.79 10.75
CA ASN A 164 22.68 9.61 12.19
C ASN A 164 24.15 9.70 12.65
N PRO A 165 24.45 10.38 13.77
CA PRO A 165 25.80 10.39 14.33
C PRO A 165 26.24 9.01 14.88
N ASP A 166 25.32 8.08 15.11
CA ASP A 166 25.61 6.70 15.50
C ASP A 166 25.60 5.76 14.27
N PHE A 167 26.77 5.18 13.98
CA PHE A 167 26.94 4.26 12.86
C PHE A 167 26.08 2.99 12.97
N HIS A 168 25.72 2.54 14.18
CA HIS A 168 24.83 1.40 14.35
C HIS A 168 23.43 1.68 13.80
N VAL A 169 22.94 2.92 13.91
CA VAL A 169 21.66 3.32 13.32
C VAL A 169 21.74 3.35 11.79
N LEU A 170 22.84 3.86 11.24
CA LEU A 170 23.10 3.82 9.79
C LEU A 170 23.11 2.38 9.28
N ALA A 171 23.86 1.49 9.93
CA ALA A 171 23.96 0.09 9.55
C ALA A 171 22.60 -0.64 9.61
N HIS A 172 21.79 -0.36 10.65
CA HIS A 172 20.43 -0.88 10.74
C HIS A 172 19.54 -0.35 9.59
N GLY A 173 19.61 0.96 9.33
CA GLY A 173 18.90 1.57 8.21
C GLY A 173 19.28 0.96 6.86
N ALA A 174 20.58 0.68 6.65
CA ALA A 174 21.06 0.03 5.42
C ALA A 174 20.47 -1.38 5.23
N ALA A 175 20.35 -2.17 6.30
CA ALA A 175 19.70 -3.49 6.23
C ALA A 175 18.22 -3.37 5.84
N GLN A 176 17.51 -2.38 6.40
CA GLN A 176 16.12 -2.14 6.08
C GLN A 176 15.91 -1.63 4.64
N VAL A 177 16.78 -0.72 4.16
CA VAL A 177 16.78 -0.27 2.75
C VAL A 177 16.98 -1.44 1.79
N LYS A 178 17.94 -2.33 2.10
CA LYS A 178 18.17 -3.54 1.30
C LYS A 178 16.90 -4.39 1.21
N ALA A 179 16.27 -4.69 2.34
CA ALA A 179 15.05 -5.49 2.37
C ALA A 179 13.90 -4.84 1.58
N ALA A 180 13.72 -3.52 1.70
CA ALA A 180 12.72 -2.77 0.94
C ALA A 180 13.03 -2.74 -0.57
N LEU A 181 14.29 -2.63 -0.98
CA LEU A 181 14.72 -2.73 -2.37
C LEU A 181 14.43 -4.12 -2.93
N ASP A 182 14.78 -5.17 -2.21
CA ASP A 182 14.54 -6.56 -2.62
C ASP A 182 13.03 -6.83 -2.77
N ALA A 183 12.21 -6.35 -1.84
CA ALA A 183 10.74 -6.40 -1.94
C ALA A 183 10.22 -5.64 -3.16
N THR A 184 10.74 -4.44 -3.42
CA THR A 184 10.34 -3.61 -4.57
C THR A 184 10.69 -4.29 -5.90
N ILE A 185 11.90 -4.86 -6.01
CA ILE A 185 12.33 -5.62 -7.19
C ILE A 185 11.46 -6.86 -7.37
N ALA A 186 11.22 -7.63 -6.31
CA ALA A 186 10.42 -8.86 -6.36
C ALA A 186 8.97 -8.62 -6.80
N LEU A 187 8.43 -7.42 -6.52
CA LEU A 187 7.07 -7.02 -6.91
C LEU A 187 7.01 -6.23 -8.23
N GLY A 188 8.14 -6.10 -8.93
CA GLY A 188 8.23 -5.40 -10.21
C GLY A 188 7.95 -3.89 -10.08
N GLY A 189 8.37 -3.27 -8.98
CA GLY A 189 8.23 -1.83 -8.77
C GLY A 189 8.89 -1.02 -9.88
N GLU A 190 8.18 -0.02 -10.41
CA GLU A 190 8.70 0.83 -11.49
C GLU A 190 9.74 1.85 -10.98
N ASN A 191 9.73 2.16 -9.68
CA ASN A 191 10.64 3.09 -9.03
C ASN A 191 10.94 2.62 -7.59
N TYR A 192 11.93 3.25 -6.96
CA TYR A 192 12.19 3.16 -5.52
C TYR A 192 12.32 4.58 -4.99
N VAL A 193 11.70 4.86 -3.84
CA VAL A 193 11.75 6.18 -3.18
C VAL A 193 12.68 6.11 -1.98
#